data_AF-A0A8T5QP70-F1
#
_entry.id   AF-A0A8T5QP70-F1
#
_cell.length_a   1.000
_cell.length_b   1.000
_cell.length_c   1.000
_cell.angle_alpha   90.00
_cell.angle_beta   90.00
_cell.angle_gamma   90.00
#
_symmetry.space_group_name_H-M   'P 1'
#
loop_
_entity.id
_entity.type
_entity.pdbx_description
1 polymer ?
#
loop_
_entity_poly.entity_id
_entity_poly.type
_entity_poly.pdbx_seq_one_letter_code
_entity_poly.pdbx_strand_id
1 'polypeptide(L)'
;TIVFLGFFGYNHLKSMIYKENQVNIILYPQEKEHFDSSLNRLKRETYFEIKNPDRTKISGISFNETEKIENISDLISRLFEQDDKAKINPDYSDVNCSNIVKEITFENDPDILELDENKTVLLRINQKERFEKVKNLTIGDKIRVYDNSSKEELFQVALEYDTDGEFKRIEEFSRLWKNELNNYFKEFSSLTEFHKLLVENGLSITNEFTLRNWTNVNSQIKFPQNKKDLSVLKKSINSDMLNENFNDILKYRLGFNRIMKSLGRRFSSEISDYIQNKKKGKLLMRFSEKQIQQFVDRNAKERIIKTIKVIDNEQ
;
A
#
# COMPACT_ATOMS: atom_id res chain seq x y z
N THR A 1 -8.34 -26.19 -34.24
CA THR A 1 -7.30 -25.84 -33.24
C THR A 1 -6.46 -24.71 -33.75
N ILE A 2 -6.27 -23.65 -32.96
CA ILE A 2 -5.44 -22.48 -33.30
C ILE A 2 -4.28 -22.43 -32.31
N VAL A 3 -3.05 -22.25 -32.80
CA VAL A 3 -1.85 -22.19 -31.95
C VAL A 3 -1.21 -20.81 -32.06
N PHE A 4 -0.95 -20.18 -30.93
CA PHE A 4 -0.20 -18.93 -30.85
C PHE A 4 1.16 -19.14 -30.15
N LEU A 5 2.20 -18.53 -30.69
CA LEU A 5 3.56 -18.54 -30.13
C LEU A 5 3.75 -17.37 -29.14
N GLY A 6 2.78 -17.20 -28.23
CA GLY A 6 2.73 -16.11 -27.27
C GLY A 6 1.40 -15.36 -27.28
N PHE A 7 1.25 -14.36 -26.42
CA PHE A 7 0.06 -13.49 -26.41
C PHE A 7 0.46 -12.01 -26.28
N PHE A 8 -0.35 -11.14 -26.87
CA PHE A 8 0.00 -9.71 -27.05
C PHE A 8 -0.74 -8.83 -26.03
N GLY A 9 -0.88 -9.32 -24.80
CA GLY A 9 -1.53 -8.60 -23.71
C GLY A 9 -3.06 -8.78 -23.61
N TYR A 10 -3.65 -7.97 -22.75
CA TYR A 10 -5.02 -8.16 -22.23
C TYR A 10 -6.11 -8.23 -23.31
N ASN A 11 -6.09 -7.30 -24.28
CA ASN A 11 -7.10 -7.25 -25.34
C ASN A 11 -7.01 -8.46 -26.28
N HIS A 12 -5.79 -8.96 -26.53
CA HIS A 12 -5.58 -10.16 -27.32
C HIS A 12 -6.11 -11.39 -26.58
N LEU A 13 -5.85 -11.49 -25.27
CA LEU A 13 -6.41 -12.57 -24.45
C LEU A 13 -7.95 -12.56 -24.43
N LYS A 14 -8.54 -11.37 -24.27
CA LYS A 14 -10.00 -11.18 -24.28
C LYS A 14 -10.63 -11.62 -25.60
N SER A 15 -10.00 -11.36 -26.74
CA SER A 15 -10.52 -11.77 -28.04
C SER A 15 -10.35 -13.26 -28.36
N MET A 16 -9.45 -13.96 -27.65
CA MET A 16 -9.27 -15.41 -27.78
C MET A 16 -10.24 -16.23 -26.93
N ILE A 17 -10.48 -15.82 -25.68
CA ILE A 17 -11.18 -16.65 -24.67
C ILE A 17 -12.64 -16.92 -25.02
N TYR A 18 -13.28 -16.06 -25.80
CA TYR A 18 -14.69 -16.23 -26.20
C TYR A 18 -14.86 -16.93 -27.56
N LYS A 19 -13.79 -17.49 -28.14
CA LYS A 19 -13.88 -18.25 -29.40
C LYS A 19 -14.22 -19.72 -29.14
N GLU A 20 -15.06 -20.29 -30.01
CA GLU A 20 -15.42 -21.72 -29.98
C GLU A 20 -14.24 -22.65 -30.33
N ASN A 21 -13.20 -22.11 -30.97
CA ASN A 21 -12.02 -22.87 -31.36
C ASN A 21 -11.16 -23.22 -30.14
N GLN A 22 -10.63 -24.44 -30.11
CA GLN A 22 -9.56 -24.80 -29.16
C GLN A 22 -8.30 -23.99 -29.47
N VAL A 23 -7.95 -23.06 -28.57
CA VAL A 23 -6.77 -22.19 -28.65
C VAL A 23 -5.67 -22.72 -27.74
N ASN A 24 -4.49 -23.00 -28.30
CA ASN A 24 -3.29 -23.33 -27.55
C ASN A 24 -2.32 -22.16 -27.61
N ILE A 25 -1.78 -21.74 -26.47
CA ILE A 25 -0.80 -20.66 -26.39
C ILE A 25 0.48 -21.25 -25.81
N ILE A 26 1.56 -21.19 -26.58
CA ILE A 26 2.88 -21.59 -26.13
C ILE A 26 3.51 -20.35 -25.49
N LEU A 27 3.86 -20.45 -24.20
CA LEU A 27 4.38 -19.35 -23.41
C LEU A 27 5.77 -19.71 -22.88
N TYR A 28 6.71 -18.77 -23.01
CA TYR A 28 7.94 -18.83 -22.21
C TYR A 28 7.62 -18.61 -20.73
N PRO A 29 8.47 -19.06 -19.80
CA PRO A 29 8.24 -18.89 -18.35
C PRO A 29 7.93 -17.46 -17.93
N GLN A 30 8.56 -16.47 -18.57
CA GLN A 30 8.37 -15.04 -18.32
C GLN A 30 7.02 -14.54 -18.86
N GLU A 31 6.57 -15.05 -20.00
CA GLU A 31 5.28 -14.68 -20.61
C GLU A 31 4.10 -15.28 -19.85
N LYS A 32 4.31 -16.43 -19.20
CA LYS A 32 3.31 -17.08 -18.35
C LYS A 32 2.82 -16.17 -17.22
N GLU A 33 3.72 -15.38 -16.62
CA GLU A 33 3.34 -14.47 -15.53
C GLU A 33 2.43 -13.33 -16.03
N HIS A 34 2.79 -12.74 -17.16
CA HIS A 34 1.97 -11.71 -17.80
C HIS A 34 0.61 -12.29 -18.23
N PHE A 35 0.60 -13.54 -18.70
CA PHE A 35 -0.62 -14.26 -19.07
C PHE A 35 -1.52 -14.50 -17.86
N ASP A 36 -0.98 -15.05 -16.77
CA ASP A 36 -1.73 -15.33 -15.55
C ASP A 36 -2.32 -14.04 -14.96
N SER A 37 -1.56 -12.95 -14.95
CA SER A 37 -2.03 -11.62 -14.54
C SER A 37 -3.20 -11.13 -15.41
N SER A 38 -3.05 -11.22 -16.74
CA SER A 38 -4.10 -10.83 -17.70
C SER A 38 -5.36 -11.70 -17.58
N LEU A 39 -5.19 -13.01 -17.36
CA LEU A 39 -6.28 -13.95 -17.17
C LEU A 39 -7.01 -13.70 -15.86
N ASN A 40 -6.29 -13.42 -14.77
CA ASN A 40 -6.88 -13.08 -13.49
C ASN A 40 -7.67 -11.77 -13.56
N ARG A 41 -7.15 -10.76 -14.28
CA ARG A 41 -7.88 -9.53 -14.56
C ARG A 41 -9.17 -9.83 -15.33
N LEU A 42 -9.11 -10.64 -16.39
CA LEU A 42 -10.29 -10.99 -17.19
C LEU A 42 -11.34 -11.70 -16.33
N LYS A 43 -10.93 -12.71 -15.56
CA LYS A 43 -11.82 -13.44 -14.64
C LYS A 43 -12.52 -12.50 -13.66
N ARG A 44 -11.81 -11.50 -13.11
CA ARG A 44 -12.42 -10.48 -12.24
C ARG A 44 -13.42 -9.60 -12.99
N GLU A 45 -13.05 -9.06 -14.15
CA GLU A 45 -13.95 -8.23 -14.96
C GLU A 45 -15.23 -9.01 -15.34
N THR A 46 -15.08 -10.24 -15.84
CA THR A 46 -16.20 -11.14 -16.16
C THR A 46 -17.05 -11.44 -14.93
N TYR A 47 -16.44 -11.68 -13.76
CA TYR A 47 -17.19 -11.89 -12.51
C TYR A 47 -18.06 -10.69 -12.15
N PHE A 48 -17.51 -9.47 -12.20
CA PHE A 48 -18.27 -8.25 -11.90
C PHE A 48 -19.37 -7.97 -12.94
N GLU A 49 -19.11 -8.25 -14.21
CA GLU A 49 -20.11 -8.14 -15.29
C GLU A 49 -21.28 -9.11 -15.07
N ILE A 50 -20.99 -10.37 -14.71
CA ILE A 50 -22.00 -11.38 -14.49
C ILE A 50 -22.79 -11.13 -13.19
N LYS A 51 -22.14 -10.59 -12.15
CA LYS A 51 -22.76 -10.19 -10.88
C LYS A 51 -23.56 -8.89 -10.97
N ASN A 52 -23.46 -8.15 -12.08
CA ASN A 52 -24.10 -6.86 -12.23
C ASN A 52 -25.64 -6.97 -12.05
N PRO A 53 -26.26 -6.17 -11.15
CA PRO A 53 -27.70 -6.18 -10.94
C PRO A 53 -28.51 -5.99 -12.23
N ASP A 54 -28.00 -5.18 -13.16
CA ASP A 54 -28.69 -4.90 -14.41
C ASP A 54 -28.71 -6.12 -15.33
N ARG A 55 -27.66 -6.95 -15.31
CA ARG A 55 -27.66 -8.24 -16.01
C ARG A 55 -28.74 -9.15 -15.45
N THR A 56 -28.90 -9.23 -14.13
CA THR A 56 -29.96 -10.05 -13.51
C THR A 56 -31.35 -9.53 -13.88
N LYS A 57 -31.55 -8.20 -13.92
CA LYS A 57 -32.81 -7.59 -14.38
C LYS A 57 -33.13 -7.92 -15.84
N ILE A 58 -32.13 -7.92 -16.72
CA ILE A 58 -32.30 -8.14 -18.16
C ILE A 58 -32.45 -9.63 -18.49
N SER A 59 -31.59 -10.48 -17.92
CA SER A 59 -31.52 -11.90 -18.26
C SER A 59 -32.44 -12.79 -17.41
N GLY A 60 -32.90 -12.32 -16.25
CA GLY A 60 -33.65 -13.12 -15.28
C GLY A 60 -32.84 -14.22 -14.59
N ILE A 61 -31.55 -14.38 -14.93
CA ILE A 61 -30.67 -15.42 -14.40
C ILE A 61 -29.86 -14.83 -13.24
N SER A 62 -30.09 -15.36 -12.03
CA SER A 62 -29.28 -15.02 -10.86
C SER A 62 -27.95 -15.76 -10.91
N PHE A 63 -26.86 -15.00 -10.80
CA PHE A 63 -25.53 -15.57 -10.62
C PHE A 63 -25.20 -15.64 -9.14
N ASN A 64 -25.27 -16.87 -8.60
CA ASN A 64 -25.06 -17.15 -7.20
C ASN A 64 -23.68 -17.78 -6.97
N GLU A 65 -22.62 -17.04 -7.29
CA GLU A 65 -21.27 -17.44 -6.90
C GLU A 65 -20.73 -16.46 -5.85
N THR A 66 -20.42 -16.99 -4.67
CA THR A 66 -19.77 -16.23 -3.60
C THR A 66 -18.37 -15.86 -4.05
N GLU A 67 -18.12 -14.56 -4.12
CA GLU A 67 -16.80 -14.01 -4.44
C GLU A 67 -15.74 -14.67 -3.56
N LYS A 68 -14.73 -15.29 -4.16
CA LYS A 68 -13.49 -15.61 -3.44
C LYS A 68 -12.75 -14.30 -3.18
N ILE A 69 -13.22 -13.57 -2.17
CA ILE A 69 -12.56 -12.37 -1.68
C ILE A 69 -11.24 -12.82 -1.07
N GLU A 70 -10.14 -12.48 -1.74
CA GLU A 70 -8.75 -12.68 -1.28
C GLU A 70 -8.66 -12.32 0.21
N ASN A 71 -8.31 -13.32 1.02
CA ASN A 71 -8.13 -13.12 2.44
C ASN A 71 -6.75 -12.44 2.69
N ILE A 72 -6.46 -12.05 3.94
CA ILE A 72 -5.21 -11.33 4.23
C ILE A 72 -3.99 -12.27 4.14
N SER A 73 -4.14 -13.54 4.51
CA SER A 73 -3.11 -14.56 4.32
C SER A 73 -2.77 -14.74 2.83
N ASP A 74 -3.77 -14.93 1.96
CA ASP A 74 -3.59 -15.00 0.50
C ASP A 74 -2.87 -13.75 -0.06
N LEU A 75 -3.20 -12.56 0.46
CA LEU A 75 -2.55 -11.30 0.08
C LEU A 75 -1.07 -11.29 0.51
N ILE A 76 -0.76 -11.75 1.73
CA ILE A 76 0.59 -11.83 2.27
C ILE A 76 1.42 -12.81 1.41
N SER A 77 0.94 -14.04 1.24
CA SER A 77 1.64 -15.06 0.45
C SER A 77 1.84 -14.59 -0.98
N ARG A 78 0.83 -13.99 -1.63
CA ARG A 78 1.00 -13.44 -3.00
C ARG A 78 2.05 -12.33 -3.09
N LEU A 79 2.10 -11.42 -2.11
CA LEU A 79 3.05 -10.30 -2.14
C LEU A 79 4.49 -10.74 -1.84
N PHE A 80 4.68 -11.82 -1.07
CA PHE A 80 5.99 -12.42 -0.81
C PHE A 80 6.42 -13.40 -1.92
N GLU A 81 5.52 -14.21 -2.47
CA GLU A 81 5.80 -15.11 -3.61
C GLU A 81 6.18 -14.33 -4.89
N GLN A 82 5.70 -13.08 -5.02
CA GLN A 82 6.17 -12.19 -6.08
C GLN A 82 7.69 -11.95 -6.02
N ASP A 83 8.34 -12.05 -4.85
CA ASP A 83 9.79 -11.86 -4.73
C ASP A 83 10.62 -13.09 -5.15
N ASP A 84 10.09 -14.31 -5.02
CA ASP A 84 10.81 -15.51 -5.51
C ASP A 84 10.84 -15.57 -7.05
N LYS A 85 9.90 -14.87 -7.70
CA LYS A 85 9.76 -14.77 -9.16
C LYS A 85 10.37 -13.47 -9.73
N ALA A 86 10.31 -12.37 -8.98
CA ALA A 86 10.82 -11.06 -9.39
C ALA A 86 12.34 -10.85 -9.16
N LYS A 87 13.17 -11.85 -9.51
CA LYS A 87 14.61 -11.60 -9.78
C LYS A 87 14.84 -10.74 -11.03
N ILE A 88 13.80 -10.13 -11.61
CA ILE A 88 13.85 -9.31 -12.81
C ILE A 88 13.05 -8.02 -12.55
N ASN A 89 13.75 -6.88 -12.62
CA ASN A 89 13.31 -5.48 -12.55
C ASN A 89 13.08 -4.81 -11.17
N PRO A 90 14.09 -4.05 -10.69
CA PRO A 90 13.99 -3.17 -9.52
C PRO A 90 13.20 -1.86 -9.71
N ASP A 91 12.71 -1.54 -10.92
CA ASP A 91 12.49 -0.13 -11.31
C ASP A 91 11.09 0.21 -11.84
N TYR A 92 10.05 -0.35 -11.23
CA TYR A 92 8.67 0.08 -11.52
C TYR A 92 7.91 0.49 -10.26
N SER A 93 8.32 1.61 -9.69
CA SER A 93 7.39 2.49 -8.98
C SER A 93 7.97 3.89 -8.96
N ASP A 94 7.67 4.67 -9.99
CA ASP A 94 7.31 6.08 -9.91
C ASP A 94 7.00 6.53 -11.33
N VAL A 95 5.77 6.26 -11.77
CA VAL A 95 5.20 7.09 -12.82
C VAL A 95 4.95 8.44 -12.15
N ASN A 96 5.94 9.32 -12.25
CA ASN A 96 5.78 10.75 -12.01
C ASN A 96 4.73 11.25 -13.01
N CYS A 97 3.45 11.11 -12.66
CA CYS A 97 2.44 11.96 -13.24
C CYS A 97 2.73 13.35 -12.66
N SER A 98 3.16 14.28 -13.52
CA SER A 98 3.20 15.71 -13.24
C SER A 98 1.77 16.20 -13.01
N ASN A 99 1.23 15.89 -11.84
CA ASN A 99 -0.11 16.27 -11.45
C ASN A 99 -0.04 17.59 -10.70
N ILE A 100 -0.95 18.48 -11.03
CA ILE A 100 -1.12 19.75 -10.32
C ILE A 100 -1.45 19.44 -8.86
N VAL A 101 -0.60 19.90 -7.94
CA VAL A 101 -0.82 19.75 -6.49
C VAL A 101 -1.59 20.96 -5.99
N LYS A 102 -2.63 20.71 -5.19
CA LYS A 102 -3.41 21.76 -4.53
C LYS A 102 -3.09 21.82 -3.04
N GLU A 103 -2.73 23.00 -2.55
CA GLU A 103 -2.69 23.34 -1.13
C GLU A 103 -4.11 23.67 -0.66
N ILE A 104 -4.61 22.93 0.34
CA ILE A 104 -5.93 23.12 0.92
C ILE A 104 -5.78 23.46 2.40
N THR A 105 -6.43 24.55 2.82
CA THR A 105 -6.56 24.93 4.24
C THR A 105 -8.00 24.80 4.70
N PHE A 106 -8.21 24.65 6.01
CA PHE A 106 -9.53 24.35 6.57
C PHE A 106 -9.95 25.40 7.62
N GLU A 107 -11.26 25.56 7.80
CA GLU A 107 -11.82 26.47 8.80
C GLU A 107 -11.71 25.89 10.22
N ASN A 108 -11.87 24.57 10.32
CA ASN A 108 -12.01 23.83 11.57
C ASN A 108 -10.79 22.97 11.91
N ASP A 109 -9.70 23.08 11.14
CA ASP A 109 -8.48 22.31 11.31
C ASP A 109 -7.27 23.19 10.94
N PRO A 110 -6.26 23.33 11.81
CA PRO A 110 -5.05 24.11 11.51
C PRO A 110 -4.14 23.44 10.48
N ASP A 111 -4.35 22.15 10.17
CA ASP A 111 -3.52 21.41 9.22
C ASP A 111 -3.65 21.98 7.80
N ILE A 112 -2.53 22.00 7.07
CA ILE A 112 -2.49 22.28 5.62
C ILE A 112 -2.30 20.95 4.91
N LEU A 113 -3.11 20.68 3.88
CA LEU A 113 -2.98 19.48 3.06
C LEU A 113 -2.57 19.81 1.62
N GLU A 114 -1.50 19.16 1.16
CA GLU A 114 -1.11 19.13 -0.24
C GLU A 114 -1.68 17.87 -0.89
N LEU A 115 -2.61 18.05 -1.83
CA LEU A 115 -3.29 16.96 -2.50
C LEU A 115 -3.21 17.11 -4.01
N ASP A 116 -2.85 16.02 -4.66
CA ASP A 116 -2.95 15.84 -6.11
C ASP A 116 -4.38 16.09 -6.59
N GLU A 117 -4.55 16.87 -7.67
CA GLU A 117 -5.86 17.21 -8.23
C GLU A 117 -6.73 15.99 -8.63
N ASN A 118 -6.10 14.86 -8.96
CA ASN A 118 -6.75 13.60 -9.34
C ASN A 118 -7.00 12.69 -8.14
N LYS A 119 -6.50 13.04 -6.95
CA LYS A 119 -6.83 12.34 -5.72
C LYS A 119 -8.33 12.41 -5.45
N THR A 120 -8.88 11.30 -4.99
CA THR A 120 -10.30 11.19 -4.64
C THR A 120 -10.46 11.36 -3.13
N VAL A 121 -11.43 12.17 -2.72
CA VAL A 121 -11.81 12.42 -1.32
C VAL A 121 -13.30 12.15 -1.13
N LEU A 122 -13.75 12.03 0.12
CA LEU A 122 -15.19 11.97 0.42
C LEU A 122 -15.72 13.39 0.60
N LEU A 123 -16.70 13.77 -0.22
CA LEU A 123 -17.42 15.03 -0.14
C LEU A 123 -18.80 14.78 0.50
N ARG A 124 -19.12 15.57 1.52
CA ARG A 124 -20.39 15.48 2.25
C ARG A 124 -21.41 16.48 1.70
N ILE A 125 -22.50 15.96 1.12
CA ILE A 125 -23.63 16.74 0.61
C ILE A 125 -24.92 16.22 1.24
N ASN A 126 -25.73 17.09 1.84
CA ASN A 126 -27.05 16.73 2.41
C ASN A 126 -27.01 15.47 3.29
N GLN A 127 -26.00 15.39 4.17
CA GLN A 127 -25.75 14.26 5.08
C GLN A 127 -25.33 12.93 4.43
N LYS A 128 -25.10 12.90 3.11
CA LYS A 128 -24.53 11.75 2.38
C LYS A 128 -23.11 12.05 1.92
N GLU A 129 -22.31 11.00 1.79
CA GLU A 129 -20.89 11.08 1.43
C GLU A 129 -20.70 10.51 0.02
N ARG A 130 -20.00 11.22 -0.86
CA ARG A 130 -19.70 10.78 -2.23
C ARG A 130 -18.22 10.92 -2.53
N PHE A 131 -17.69 10.05 -3.37
CA PHE A 131 -16.33 10.23 -3.88
C PHE A 131 -16.29 11.41 -4.86
N GLU A 132 -15.33 12.32 -4.66
CA GLU A 132 -15.13 13.49 -5.51
C GLU A 132 -13.63 13.71 -5.74
N LYS A 133 -13.25 14.17 -6.93
CA LYS A 133 -11.86 14.53 -7.21
C LYS A 133 -11.50 15.88 -6.60
N VAL A 134 -10.27 16.03 -6.12
CA VAL A 134 -9.74 17.30 -5.58
C VAL A 134 -9.88 18.45 -6.58
N LYS A 135 -9.78 18.18 -7.88
CA LYS A 135 -9.98 19.19 -8.92
C LYS A 135 -11.37 19.84 -8.90
N ASN A 136 -12.39 19.11 -8.46
CA ASN A 136 -13.80 19.53 -8.45
C ASN A 136 -14.23 20.19 -7.12
N LEU A 137 -13.35 20.28 -6.13
CA LEU A 137 -13.66 20.86 -4.82
C LEU A 137 -13.74 22.39 -4.90
N THR A 138 -14.62 22.95 -4.07
CA THR A 138 -14.87 24.38 -3.93
C THR A 138 -14.76 24.83 -2.48
N ILE A 139 -14.60 26.14 -2.27
CA ILE A 139 -14.54 26.73 -0.93
C ILE A 139 -15.90 26.51 -0.23
N GLY A 140 -15.86 26.11 1.04
CA GLY A 140 -17.04 25.76 1.82
C GLY A 140 -17.44 24.28 1.76
N ASP A 141 -16.83 23.49 0.87
CA ASP A 141 -17.09 22.04 0.81
C ASP A 141 -16.65 21.34 2.10
N LYS A 142 -17.48 20.40 2.55
CA LYS A 142 -17.19 19.52 3.68
C LYS A 142 -16.59 18.23 3.17
N ILE A 143 -15.31 18.01 3.44
CA ILE A 143 -14.60 16.82 2.95
C ILE A 143 -14.05 15.96 4.09
N ARG A 144 -13.84 14.68 3.80
CA ARG A 144 -13.01 13.78 4.60
C ARG A 144 -11.87 13.26 3.75
N VAL A 145 -10.66 13.43 4.24
CA VAL A 145 -9.44 12.88 3.64
C VAL A 145 -8.95 11.79 4.56
N TYR A 146 -8.82 10.57 4.05
CA TYR A 146 -8.28 9.47 4.84
C TYR A 146 -6.76 9.62 4.99
N ASP A 147 -6.30 9.74 6.22
CA ASP A 147 -4.91 9.67 6.62
C ASP A 147 -4.60 8.28 7.21
N ASN A 148 -3.55 7.63 6.71
CA ASN A 148 -3.21 6.27 7.12
C ASN A 148 -2.32 6.26 8.37
N SER A 149 -2.80 6.87 9.45
CA SER A 149 -2.10 6.97 10.73
C SER A 149 -2.19 5.69 11.56
N SER A 150 -3.17 4.81 11.31
CA SER A 150 -3.35 3.51 11.99
C SER A 150 -2.45 2.38 11.48
N LYS A 151 -1.17 2.66 11.24
CA LYS A 151 -0.21 1.65 10.73
C LYS A 151 -0.01 0.50 11.71
N GLU A 152 -0.08 0.76 13.01
CA GLU A 152 0.12 -0.26 14.05
C GLU A 152 -1.07 -1.21 14.12
N GLU A 153 -2.30 -0.70 14.08
CA GLU A 153 -3.50 -1.54 14.08
C GLU A 153 -3.56 -2.42 12.83
N LEU A 154 -3.12 -1.90 11.67
CA LEU A 154 -2.98 -2.70 10.45
C LEU A 154 -1.93 -3.79 10.57
N PHE A 155 -0.82 -3.52 11.27
CA PHE A 155 0.23 -4.49 11.52
C PHE A 155 -0.27 -5.65 12.40
N GLN A 156 -0.95 -5.34 13.50
CA GLN A 156 -1.51 -6.35 14.40
C GLN A 156 -2.52 -7.26 13.69
N VAL A 157 -3.40 -6.67 12.87
CA VAL A 157 -4.37 -7.44 12.08
C VAL A 157 -3.69 -8.36 11.07
N ALA A 158 -2.55 -7.96 10.53
CA ALA A 158 -1.77 -8.78 9.61
C ALA A 158 -1.05 -9.92 10.33
N LEU A 159 -0.51 -9.66 11.52
CA LEU A 159 0.15 -10.66 12.37
C LEU A 159 -0.82 -11.80 12.74
N GLU A 160 -2.08 -11.50 13.01
CA GLU A 160 -3.12 -12.50 13.30
C GLU A 160 -3.42 -13.46 12.12
N TYR A 161 -3.08 -13.07 10.89
CA TYR A 161 -3.28 -13.88 9.69
C TYR A 161 -1.99 -14.32 9.03
N ASP A 162 -0.88 -14.21 9.75
CA ASP A 162 0.42 -14.67 9.29
C ASP A 162 0.52 -16.19 9.38
N THR A 163 -0.13 -16.88 8.44
CA THR A 163 -0.14 -18.35 8.38
C THR A 163 1.23 -18.94 8.08
N ASP A 164 2.05 -18.20 7.34
CA ASP A 164 3.31 -18.69 6.78
C ASP A 164 4.53 -18.19 7.59
N GLY A 165 4.32 -17.34 8.60
CA GLY A 165 5.36 -16.82 9.50
C GLY A 165 6.18 -15.66 8.91
N GLU A 166 5.71 -15.02 7.85
CA GLU A 166 6.41 -13.94 7.16
C GLU A 166 6.45 -12.64 8.00
N PHE A 167 5.40 -12.34 8.76
CA PHE A 167 5.39 -11.23 9.73
C PHE A 167 6.27 -11.52 10.94
N LYS A 168 6.32 -12.78 11.38
CA LYS A 168 7.26 -13.19 12.42
C LYS A 168 8.71 -12.94 11.98
N ARG A 169 9.06 -13.33 10.75
CA ARG A 169 10.38 -13.04 10.17
C ARG A 169 10.64 -11.55 9.97
N ILE A 170 9.62 -10.76 9.59
CA ILE A 170 9.71 -9.29 9.58
C ILE A 170 10.15 -8.76 10.94
N GLU A 171 9.57 -9.24 12.04
CA GLU A 171 9.97 -8.82 13.39
C GLU A 171 11.39 -9.26 13.75
N GLU A 172 11.76 -10.49 13.42
CA GLU A 172 13.09 -11.04 13.67
C GLU A 172 14.17 -10.20 12.98
N PHE A 173 14.03 -9.97 11.67
CA PHE A 173 14.99 -9.17 10.91
C PHE A 173 14.94 -7.68 11.29
N SER A 174 13.77 -7.15 11.65
CA SER A 174 13.64 -5.78 12.17
C SER A 174 14.42 -5.60 13.47
N ARG A 175 14.32 -6.54 14.41
CA ARG A 175 15.10 -6.51 15.65
C ARG A 175 16.58 -6.68 15.39
N LEU A 176 16.95 -7.57 14.47
CA LEU A 176 18.35 -7.85 14.13
C LEU A 176 19.10 -6.58 13.72
N TRP A 177 18.66 -5.88 12.67
CA TRP A 177 19.40 -4.70 12.20
C TRP A 177 19.39 -3.56 13.23
N LYS A 178 18.31 -3.42 14.01
CA LYS A 178 18.22 -2.41 15.08
C LYS A 178 19.15 -2.72 16.25
N ASN A 179 19.30 -3.98 16.61
CA ASN A 179 20.25 -4.40 17.65
C ASN A 179 21.67 -4.06 17.22
N GLU A 180 22.03 -4.35 15.97
CA GLU A 180 23.33 -4.01 15.39
C GLU A 180 23.55 -2.49 15.36
N LEU A 181 22.54 -1.72 14.95
CA LEU A 181 22.60 -0.25 14.99
C LEU A 181 22.75 0.29 16.41
N ASN A 182 22.00 -0.26 17.36
CA ASN A 182 22.04 0.17 18.76
C ASN A 182 23.36 -0.22 19.43
N ASN A 183 23.96 -1.34 19.05
CA ASN A 183 25.30 -1.71 19.49
C ASN A 183 26.36 -0.77 18.94
N TYR A 184 26.29 -0.45 17.64
CA TYR A 184 27.19 0.53 17.03
C TYR A 184 27.03 1.92 17.65
N PHE A 185 25.79 2.32 17.98
CA PHE A 185 25.52 3.58 18.68
C PHE A 185 26.22 3.71 20.04
N LYS A 186 26.48 2.60 20.76
CA LYS A 186 27.17 2.63 22.06
C LYS A 186 28.62 3.12 21.97
N GLU A 187 29.22 3.12 20.78
CA GLU A 187 30.56 3.65 20.53
C GLU A 187 30.58 5.19 20.48
N PHE A 188 29.41 5.84 20.49
CA PHE A 188 29.25 7.28 20.36
C PHE A 188 28.76 7.92 21.66
N SER A 189 29.23 9.14 21.90
CA SER A 189 28.92 9.91 23.12
C SER A 189 27.49 10.45 23.11
N SER A 190 26.92 10.67 21.93
CA SER A 190 25.59 11.26 21.76
C SER A 190 24.93 10.86 20.44
N LEU A 191 23.58 10.93 20.40
CA LEU A 191 22.81 10.65 19.19
C LEU A 191 23.08 11.68 18.08
N THR A 192 23.39 12.93 18.44
CA THR A 192 23.73 14.00 17.51
C THR A 192 25.07 13.73 16.80
N GLU A 193 26.10 13.31 17.54
CA GLU A 193 27.40 12.92 16.98
C GLU A 193 27.23 11.74 16.01
N PHE A 194 26.48 10.72 16.44
CA PHE A 194 26.19 9.55 15.64
C PHE A 194 25.42 9.89 14.34
N HIS A 195 24.39 10.74 14.44
CA HIS A 195 23.62 11.20 13.29
C HIS A 195 24.49 11.94 12.29
N LYS A 196 25.35 12.85 12.76
CA LYS A 196 26.25 13.62 11.89
C LYS A 196 27.19 12.71 11.09
N LEU A 197 27.83 11.74 11.75
CA LEU A 197 28.70 10.77 11.07
C LEU A 197 27.94 9.99 9.99
N LEU A 198 26.73 9.51 10.29
CA LEU A 198 25.96 8.75 9.31
C LEU A 198 25.53 9.60 8.12
N VAL A 199 25.16 10.87 8.34
CA VAL A 199 24.85 11.82 7.26
C VAL A 199 26.08 12.09 6.38
N GLU A 200 27.26 12.26 6.98
CA GLU A 200 28.54 12.37 6.25
C GLU A 200 28.83 11.11 5.41
N ASN A 201 28.44 9.92 5.91
CA ASN A 201 28.52 8.66 5.18
C ASN A 201 27.41 8.47 4.12
N GLY A 202 26.52 9.45 3.95
CA GLY A 202 25.50 9.50 2.89
C GLY A 202 24.09 9.11 3.32
N LEU A 203 23.79 9.08 4.62
CA LEU A 203 22.44 8.86 5.15
C LEU A 203 21.52 10.03 4.77
N SER A 204 20.32 9.72 4.28
CA SER A 204 19.41 10.74 3.72
C SER A 204 18.54 11.46 4.76
N ILE A 205 18.42 10.93 5.97
CA ILE A 205 17.57 11.55 7.01
C ILE A 205 18.24 12.81 7.57
N THR A 206 17.50 13.91 7.57
CA THR A 206 17.95 15.19 8.13
C THR A 206 17.56 15.36 9.60
N ASN A 207 16.63 14.55 10.10
CA ASN A 207 16.08 14.65 11.45
C ASN A 207 16.60 13.55 12.37
N GLU A 208 17.24 13.95 13.48
CA GLU A 208 17.73 13.07 14.55
C GLU A 208 16.61 12.20 15.17
N PHE A 209 15.38 12.69 15.20
CA PHE A 209 14.23 11.94 15.72
C PHE A 209 13.97 10.64 14.96
N THR A 210 14.20 10.63 13.65
CA THR A 210 14.08 9.41 12.85
C THR A 210 15.14 8.39 13.26
N LEU A 211 16.39 8.84 13.48
CA LEU A 211 17.46 7.97 13.95
C LEU A 211 17.19 7.42 15.35
N ARG A 212 16.64 8.25 16.25
CA ARG A 212 16.20 7.82 17.60
C ARG A 212 15.22 6.65 17.55
N ASN A 213 14.30 6.67 16.58
CA ASN A 213 13.36 5.57 16.40
C ASN A 213 14.04 4.30 15.89
N TRP A 214 15.09 4.44 15.08
CA TRP A 214 15.85 3.31 14.56
C TRP A 214 16.75 2.67 15.62
N THR A 215 17.38 3.47 16.49
CA THR A 215 18.19 2.96 17.60
C THR A 215 17.34 2.35 18.72
N ASN A 216 16.07 2.73 18.83
CA ASN A 216 15.14 2.07 19.74
C ASN A 216 14.59 0.76 19.15
N VAL A 217 15.08 -0.37 19.67
CA VAL A 217 14.66 -1.73 19.28
C VAL A 217 13.15 -1.94 19.42
N ASN A 218 12.52 -1.30 20.42
CA ASN A 218 11.09 -1.39 20.70
C ASN A 218 10.24 -0.39 19.89
N SER A 219 10.85 0.45 19.05
CA SER A 219 10.10 1.37 18.19
C SER A 219 9.24 0.61 17.18
N GLN A 220 8.05 1.13 16.90
CA GLN A 220 7.15 0.58 15.89
C GLN A 220 7.63 0.77 14.46
N ILE A 221 8.60 1.66 14.22
CA ILE A 221 9.22 1.82 12.90
C ILE A 221 10.12 0.61 12.65
N LYS A 222 9.66 -0.35 11.84
CA LYS A 222 10.37 -1.62 11.64
C LYS A 222 11.63 -1.50 10.78
N PHE A 223 11.61 -0.69 9.73
CA PHE A 223 12.73 -0.52 8.80
C PHE A 223 12.82 0.92 8.25
N PRO A 224 13.98 1.36 7.75
CA PRO A 224 14.10 2.56 6.92
C PRO A 224 13.28 2.44 5.64
N GLN A 225 12.65 3.54 5.24
CA GLN A 225 11.85 3.58 4.01
C GLN A 225 12.74 3.52 2.77
N ASN A 226 13.86 4.24 2.79
CA ASN A 226 14.82 4.26 1.68
C ASN A 226 15.77 3.06 1.77
N LYS A 227 15.95 2.34 0.66
CA LYS A 227 16.93 1.25 0.56
C LYS A 227 18.36 1.76 0.76
N LYS A 228 18.65 2.97 0.27
CA LYS A 228 19.98 3.59 0.37
C LYS A 228 20.42 3.73 1.83
N ASP A 229 19.50 4.14 2.70
CA ASP A 229 19.81 4.35 4.13
C ASP A 229 20.26 3.04 4.78
N LEU A 230 19.59 1.91 4.53
CA LEU A 230 20.03 0.61 5.05
C LEU A 230 21.42 0.21 4.53
N SER A 231 21.73 0.51 3.26
CA SER A 231 23.06 0.23 2.72
C SER A 231 24.15 1.08 3.40
N VAL A 232 23.86 2.35 3.70
CA VAL A 232 24.77 3.23 4.44
C VAL A 232 24.98 2.72 5.87
N LEU A 233 23.88 2.32 6.54
CA LEU A 233 23.95 1.74 7.89
C LEU A 233 24.76 0.44 7.90
N LYS A 234 24.53 -0.47 6.95
CA LYS A 234 25.32 -1.71 6.81
C LYS A 234 26.80 -1.40 6.64
N LYS A 235 27.15 -0.46 5.76
CA LYS A 235 28.55 -0.09 5.52
C LYS A 235 29.21 0.53 6.75
N SER A 236 28.46 1.32 7.53
CA SER A 236 28.98 1.99 8.73
C SER A 236 29.16 1.02 9.90
N ILE A 237 28.19 0.14 10.14
CA ILE A 237 28.23 -0.86 11.21
C ILE A 237 29.22 -1.98 10.88
N ASN A 238 29.18 -2.48 9.65
CA ASN A 238 30.04 -3.53 9.11
C ASN A 238 30.22 -4.76 10.03
N SER A 239 29.17 -5.23 10.68
CA SER A 239 29.22 -6.45 11.48
C SER A 239 28.93 -7.70 10.65
N ASP A 240 29.59 -8.82 10.98
CA ASP A 240 29.43 -10.10 10.27
C ASP A 240 27.97 -10.55 10.26
N MET A 241 27.30 -10.47 11.42
CA MET A 241 25.91 -10.88 11.56
C MET A 241 24.95 -10.03 10.70
N LEU A 242 25.17 -8.72 10.62
CA LEU A 242 24.39 -7.86 9.73
C LEU A 242 24.70 -8.15 8.26
N ASN A 243 25.96 -8.40 7.93
CA ASN A 243 26.43 -8.66 6.58
C ASN A 243 25.87 -9.96 6.01
N GLU A 244 25.86 -11.03 6.80
CA GLU A 244 25.31 -12.35 6.45
C GLU A 244 23.79 -12.28 6.20
N ASN A 245 23.07 -11.53 7.03
CA ASN A 245 21.60 -11.45 6.98
C ASN A 245 21.06 -10.30 6.12
N PHE A 246 21.93 -9.51 5.47
CA PHE A 246 21.51 -8.25 4.83
C PHE A 246 20.52 -8.45 3.69
N ASN A 247 20.68 -9.52 2.90
CA ASN A 247 19.78 -9.82 1.79
C ASN A 247 18.37 -10.15 2.29
N ASP A 248 18.26 -10.88 3.40
CA ASP A 248 16.98 -11.17 4.01
C ASP A 248 16.36 -9.90 4.61
N ILE A 249 17.14 -9.06 5.31
CA ILE A 249 16.67 -7.76 5.79
C ILE A 249 16.07 -6.93 4.65
N LEU A 250 16.72 -6.90 3.48
CA LEU A 250 16.20 -6.21 2.31
C LEU A 250 14.89 -6.84 1.78
N LYS A 251 14.82 -8.16 1.71
CA LYS A 251 13.61 -8.91 1.32
C LYS A 251 12.44 -8.60 2.24
N TYR A 252 12.59 -8.77 3.55
CA TYR A 252 11.53 -8.56 4.53
C TYR A 252 11.13 -7.09 4.68
N ARG A 253 12.06 -6.15 4.49
CA ARG A 253 11.73 -4.72 4.39
C ARG A 253 10.82 -4.44 3.19
N LEU A 254 11.16 -4.99 2.02
CA LEU A 254 10.38 -4.79 0.80
C LEU A 254 8.97 -5.39 0.94
N GLY A 255 8.89 -6.63 1.42
CA GLY A 255 7.64 -7.33 1.72
C GLY A 255 6.77 -6.55 2.69
N PHE A 256 7.33 -6.14 3.84
CA PHE A 256 6.64 -5.31 4.84
C PHE A 256 6.06 -4.03 4.21
N ASN A 257 6.87 -3.26 3.49
CA ASN A 257 6.41 -2.01 2.88
C ASN A 257 5.29 -2.23 1.85
N ARG A 258 5.34 -3.30 1.06
CA ARG A 258 4.30 -3.65 0.08
C ARG A 258 3.00 -4.05 0.78
N ILE A 259 3.09 -4.90 1.80
CA ILE A 259 1.92 -5.37 2.55
C ILE A 259 1.27 -4.20 3.29
N MET A 260 2.03 -3.39 4.02
CA MET A 260 1.49 -2.23 4.74
C MET A 260 0.84 -1.22 3.80
N LYS A 261 1.40 -0.99 2.60
CA LYS A 261 0.76 -0.16 1.56
C LYS A 261 -0.55 -0.77 1.08
N SER A 262 -0.58 -2.08 0.81
CA SER A 262 -1.77 -2.78 0.33
C SER A 262 -2.89 -2.81 1.38
N LEU A 263 -2.56 -3.18 2.62
CA LEU A 263 -3.47 -3.16 3.76
C LEU A 263 -4.00 -1.76 4.04
N GLY A 264 -3.14 -0.74 4.00
CA GLY A 264 -3.55 0.66 4.15
C GLY A 264 -4.59 1.09 3.11
N ARG A 265 -4.39 0.71 1.84
CA ARG A 265 -5.37 0.98 0.76
C ARG A 265 -6.69 0.23 0.99
N ARG A 266 -6.61 -1.05 1.35
CA ARG A 266 -7.80 -1.88 1.62
C ARG A 266 -8.60 -1.33 2.80
N PHE A 267 -7.93 -0.98 3.88
CA PHE A 267 -8.56 -0.39 5.07
C PHE A 267 -9.17 0.98 4.77
N SER A 268 -8.47 1.86 4.03
CA SER A 268 -9.02 3.14 3.58
C SER A 268 -10.31 2.96 2.76
N SER A 269 -10.33 1.97 1.87
CA SER A 269 -11.53 1.63 1.10
C SER A 269 -12.68 1.12 1.97
N GLU A 270 -12.40 0.22 2.93
CA GLU A 270 -13.45 -0.28 3.83
C GLU A 270 -13.96 0.81 4.78
N ILE A 271 -13.10 1.70 5.27
CA ILE A 271 -13.51 2.87 6.08
C ILE A 271 -14.40 3.79 5.25
N SER A 272 -14.07 4.02 3.98
CA SER A 272 -14.88 4.86 3.10
C SER A 272 -16.26 4.24 2.85
N ASP A 273 -16.33 2.93 2.60
CA ASP A 273 -17.61 2.21 2.43
C ASP A 273 -18.43 2.18 3.74
N TYR A 274 -17.76 2.06 4.89
CA TYR A 274 -18.42 2.19 6.19
C TYR A 274 -18.99 3.59 6.43
N ILE A 275 -18.27 4.65 6.04
CA ILE A 275 -18.76 6.03 6.15
C ILE A 275 -20.00 6.22 5.25
N GLN A 276 -19.96 5.73 4.01
CA GLN A 276 -21.03 5.91 3.03
C GLN A 276 -22.27 5.05 3.32
N ASN A 277 -22.06 3.77 3.61
CA ASN A 277 -23.09 2.74 3.58
C ASN A 277 -23.24 1.98 4.91
N LYS A 278 -22.42 2.28 5.92
CA LYS A 278 -22.35 1.53 7.20
C LYS A 278 -22.07 0.04 7.03
N LYS A 279 -21.45 -0.33 5.90
CA LYS A 279 -21.03 -1.71 5.60
C LYS A 279 -19.64 -1.97 6.17
N LYS A 280 -19.47 -3.14 6.79
CA LYS A 280 -18.17 -3.62 7.28
C LYS A 280 -17.62 -4.64 6.29
N GLY A 281 -16.44 -4.37 5.74
CA GLY A 281 -15.69 -5.40 5.01
C GLY A 281 -15.02 -6.40 5.97
N LYS A 282 -14.30 -7.38 5.41
CA LYS A 282 -13.66 -8.44 6.20
C LYS A 282 -12.67 -7.89 7.22
N LEU A 283 -12.01 -6.77 6.93
CA LEU A 283 -11.04 -6.15 7.82
C LEU A 283 -11.75 -5.42 8.97
N LEU A 284 -12.79 -4.64 8.65
CA LEU A 284 -13.58 -3.93 9.66
C LEU A 284 -14.45 -4.83 10.54
N MET A 285 -14.81 -6.03 10.09
CA MET A 285 -15.57 -7.01 10.90
C MET A 285 -14.88 -7.38 12.22
N ARG A 286 -13.55 -7.23 12.32
CA ARG A 286 -12.82 -7.51 13.57
C ARG A 286 -12.89 -6.40 14.61
N PHE A 287 -13.33 -5.20 14.21
CA PHE A 287 -13.40 -4.06 15.09
C PHE A 287 -14.83 -3.83 15.53
N SER A 288 -15.00 -3.48 16.80
CA SER A 288 -16.28 -2.99 17.30
C SER A 288 -16.66 -1.69 16.60
N GLU A 289 -17.95 -1.37 16.55
CA GLU A 289 -18.42 -0.10 15.94
C GLU A 289 -17.80 1.12 16.59
N LYS A 290 -17.56 1.05 17.91
CA LYS A 290 -16.87 2.09 18.66
C LYS A 290 -15.43 2.27 18.17
N GLN A 291 -14.70 1.19 17.92
CA GLN A 291 -13.33 1.26 17.36
C GLN A 291 -13.33 1.78 15.93
N ILE A 292 -14.27 1.31 15.09
CA ILE A 292 -14.39 1.80 13.71
C ILE A 292 -14.68 3.31 13.70
N GLN A 293 -15.57 3.77 14.58
CA GLN A 293 -15.86 5.20 14.70
C GLN A 293 -14.63 5.98 15.17
N GLN A 294 -13.84 5.45 16.11
CA GLN A 294 -12.56 6.07 16.50
C GLN A 294 -11.59 6.18 15.32
N PHE A 295 -11.51 5.18 14.43
CA PHE A 295 -10.71 5.28 13.22
C PHE A 295 -11.24 6.36 12.27
N VAL A 296 -12.56 6.44 12.08
CA VAL A 296 -13.17 7.50 11.26
C VAL A 296 -12.85 8.88 11.84
N ASP A 297 -12.98 9.06 13.15
CA ASP A 297 -12.79 10.36 13.81
C ASP A 297 -11.32 10.78 13.86
N ARG A 298 -10.39 9.83 13.92
CA ARG A 298 -8.94 10.11 13.91
C ARG A 298 -8.39 10.29 12.50
N ASN A 299 -8.80 9.42 11.58
CA ASN A 299 -8.12 9.22 10.30
C ASN A 299 -8.91 9.80 9.13
N ALA A 300 -10.21 10.07 9.28
CA ALA A 300 -11.08 10.60 8.23
C ALA A 300 -11.93 11.76 8.78
N LYS A 301 -11.26 12.71 9.42
CA LYS A 301 -11.89 13.90 10.02
C LYS A 301 -12.65 14.69 8.96
N GLU A 302 -13.81 15.20 9.37
CA GLU A 302 -14.57 16.15 8.55
C GLU A 302 -13.92 17.52 8.63
N ARG A 303 -13.59 18.08 7.48
CA ARG A 303 -12.93 19.37 7.34
C ARG A 303 -13.71 20.26 6.37
N ILE A 304 -13.82 21.55 6.69
CA ILE A 304 -14.49 22.55 5.84
C ILE A 304 -13.40 23.31 5.09
N ILE A 305 -13.44 23.27 3.76
CA ILE A 305 -12.43 23.93 2.92
C ILE A 305 -12.54 25.45 3.07
N LYS A 306 -11.44 26.08 3.49
CA LYS A 306 -11.30 27.53 3.59
C LYS A 306 -10.64 28.11 2.35
N THR A 307 -9.54 27.52 1.89
CA THR A 307 -8.83 27.96 0.67
C THR A 307 -8.33 26.78 -0.12
N ILE A 308 -8.23 26.95 -1.44
CA ILE A 308 -7.58 26.01 -2.37
C ILE A 308 -6.61 26.83 -3.23
N LYS A 309 -5.32 26.48 -3.22
CA LYS A 309 -4.29 27.10 -4.08
C LYS A 309 -3.58 26.04 -4.89
N VAL A 310 -3.18 26.37 -6.11
CA VAL A 310 -2.31 25.50 -6.91
C VAL A 310 -0.85 25.76 -6.51
N ILE A 311 -0.10 24.69 -6.26
CA ILE A 311 1.35 24.74 -6.08
C ILE A 311 1.97 24.42 -7.45
N ASP A 312 2.57 25.42 -8.09
CA ASP A 312 3.39 25.20 -9.28
C ASP A 312 4.76 24.68 -8.83
N ASN A 313 5.01 23.40 -9.12
CA ASN A 313 6.35 22.83 -9.01
C ASN A 313 7.11 23.10 -10.32
N GLU A 314 7.41 24.37 -10.61
CA GLU A 314 8.49 24.74 -11.53
C GLU A 314 9.68 25.26 -10.70
N GLN A 315 10.54 24.32 -10.27
CA GLN A 315 11.96 24.56 -10.00
C GLN A 315 12.79 23.35 -10.39
#